data_AF-A0AA37VSH4-F1
#
_entry.id   AF-A0AA37VSH4-F1
#
_cell.length_a   1.000
_cell.length_b   1.000
_cell.length_c   1.000
_cell.angle_alpha   90.00
_cell.angle_beta   90.00
_cell.angle_gamma   90.00
#
_symmetry.space_group_name_H-M   'P 1'
#
loop_
_entity.id
_entity.type
_entity.pdbx_description
1 polymer ?
#
loop_
_entity_poly.entity_id
_entity_poly.type
_entity_poly.pdbx_seq_one_letter_code
_entity_poly.pdbx_strand_id
1 'polypeptide(L)' 'MSRTETIEENGIRVVVSNHGLSSGWDIVSLLVDGMDPQSGRAGEFATDKDAIRAAFERGEAERQKRQAKSSGA' A
#
# COMPACT_ATOMS: atom_id res chain seq x y z
N MET A 1 7.01 -21.46 -1.62
CA MET A 1 5.67 -21.11 -2.09
C MET A 1 5.53 -19.60 -1.99
N SER A 2 5.11 -18.94 -3.06
CA SER A 2 4.76 -17.51 -3.00
C SER A 2 3.41 -17.31 -2.32
N ARG A 3 3.25 -16.20 -1.63
CA ARG A 3 2.03 -15.75 -0.96
C ARG A 3 1.74 -14.33 -1.38
N THR A 4 0.45 -14.02 -1.45
CA THR A 4 -0.07 -12.70 -1.76
C THR A 4 -1.24 -12.45 -0.84
N GLU A 5 -1.18 -11.36 -0.08
CA GLU A 5 -2.24 -10.92 0.80
C GLU A 5 -2.89 -9.68 0.20
N THR A 6 -4.22 -9.64 0.20
CA THR A 6 -5.00 -8.48 -0.24
C THR A 6 -5.92 -8.06 0.88
N ILE A 7 -5.85 -6.81 1.29
CA ILE A 7 -6.65 -6.25 2.38
C ILE A 7 -7.24 -4.94 1.88
N GLU A 8 -8.52 -4.73 2.13
CA GLU A 8 -9.22 -3.50 1.79
C GLU A 8 -9.94 -2.97 3.01
N GLU A 9 -9.61 -1.73 3.41
CA GLU A 9 -10.20 -1.09 4.58
C GLU A 9 -10.38 0.40 4.32
N ASN A 10 -11.57 0.93 4.65
CA ASN A 10 -11.90 2.35 4.50
C ASN A 10 -11.57 2.95 3.12
N GLY A 11 -11.77 2.20 2.03
CA GLY A 11 -11.45 2.65 0.67
C GLY A 11 -9.96 2.58 0.28
N ILE A 12 -9.08 2.09 1.17
CA ILE A 12 -7.69 1.75 0.85
C ILE A 12 -7.59 0.26 0.59
N ARG A 13 -7.19 -0.12 -0.62
CA ARG A 13 -6.84 -1.51 -0.97
C ARG A 13 -5.33 -1.65 -1.02
N VAL A 14 -4.82 -2.63 -0.28
CA VAL A 14 -3.41 -2.99 -0.18
C VAL A 14 -3.22 -4.40 -0.74
N VAL A 15 -2.21 -4.58 -1.59
CA VAL A 15 -1.75 -5.89 -2.03
C VAL A 15 -0.27 -6.01 -1.71
N VAL A 16 0.07 -7.01 -0.90
CA VAL A 16 1.46 -7.36 -0.57
C VAL A 16 1.78 -8.76 -1.07
N SER A 17 3.02 -8.97 -1.51
CA SER A 17 3.45 -10.28 -2.00
C SER A 17 4.91 -10.53 -1.67
N ASN A 18 5.25 -11.80 -1.42
CA ASN A 18 6.64 -12.25 -1.36
C ASN A 18 7.13 -12.89 -2.67
N HIS A 19 6.31 -12.81 -3.73
CA HIS A 19 6.62 -13.45 -5.00
C HIS A 19 7.88 -12.85 -5.65
N GLY A 20 8.88 -13.69 -5.90
CA GLY A 20 10.15 -13.27 -6.50
C GLY A 20 11.15 -12.66 -5.52
N LEU A 21 10.83 -12.64 -4.21
CA LEU A 21 11.76 -12.23 -3.17
C LEU A 21 12.49 -13.44 -2.58
N SER A 22 13.77 -13.24 -2.25
CA SER A 22 14.57 -14.27 -1.55
C SER A 22 14.10 -14.44 -0.11
N SER A 23 13.61 -13.35 0.49
CA SER A 23 13.05 -13.26 1.83
C SER A 23 12.19 -12.02 1.94
N GLY A 24 11.21 -11.99 2.84
CA GLY A 24 10.41 -10.78 3.10
C GLY A 24 9.18 -10.64 2.20
N TRP A 25 8.64 -9.43 2.14
CA TRP A 25 7.36 -9.05 1.52
C TRP A 25 7.48 -7.66 0.90
N ASP A 26 6.82 -7.41 -0.23
CA ASP A 26 6.80 -6.09 -0.87
C ASP A 26 5.35 -5.65 -1.11
N ILE A 27 5.13 -4.34 -1.16
CA ILE A 27 3.85 -3.74 -1.52
C ILE A 27 3.81 -3.66 -3.04
N VAL A 28 3.01 -4.53 -3.65
CA VAL A 28 2.91 -4.65 -5.11
C VAL A 28 1.79 -3.79 -5.69
N SER A 29 0.78 -3.44 -4.90
CA SER A 29 -0.28 -2.51 -5.30
C SER A 29 -0.87 -1.81 -4.08
N LEU A 30 -1.18 -0.52 -4.24
CA LEU A 30 -1.88 0.31 -3.28
C LEU A 30 -2.92 1.12 -4.05
N LEU A 31 -4.20 1.00 -3.72
CA LEU A 31 -5.26 1.87 -4.25
C LEU A 31 -5.87 2.63 -3.10
N VAL A 32 -6.11 3.92 -3.31
CA VAL A 32 -6.74 4.82 -2.34
C VAL A 32 -7.95 5.45 -3.01
N ASP A 33 -9.14 5.11 -2.53
CA ASP A 33 -10.43 5.57 -3.04
C ASP A 33 -10.59 5.31 -4.55
N GLY A 34 -10.15 4.11 -4.99
CA GLY A 34 -10.20 3.69 -6.40
C GLY A 34 -9.08 4.28 -7.28
N MET A 35 -8.19 5.11 -6.72
CA MET A 35 -7.07 5.70 -7.44
C MET A 35 -5.74 5.19 -6.92
N ASP A 36 -4.87 4.71 -7.83
CA ASP A 36 -3.50 4.35 -7.53
C ASP A 36 -2.71 5.64 -7.18
N PRO A 37 -2.23 5.80 -5.93
CA PRO A 37 -1.34 6.88 -5.61
C PRO A 37 -0.01 6.58 -6.30
N GLN A 38 0.29 7.35 -7.34
CA GLN A 38 1.45 7.25 -8.21
C GLN A 38 2.75 7.27 -7.39
N SER A 39 3.12 6.14 -6.85
CA SER A 39 4.26 6.00 -5.96
C SER A 39 4.66 4.53 -6.00
N GLY A 40 5.92 4.28 -6.33
CA GLY A 40 6.45 2.94 -6.62
C GLY A 40 6.50 2.01 -5.41
N ARG A 41 7.05 0.82 -5.63
CA ARG A 41 7.32 -0.20 -4.61
C ARG A 41 7.83 0.43 -3.32
N ALA A 42 7.23 0.03 -2.20
CA ALA A 42 7.50 0.64 -0.90
C ALA A 42 8.75 0.05 -0.21
N GLY A 43 9.31 -1.03 -0.75
CA GLY A 43 10.51 -1.69 -0.24
C GLY A 43 10.22 -3.07 0.33
N GLU A 44 11.26 -3.89 0.47
CA GLU A 44 11.15 -5.21 1.08
C GLU A 44 11.01 -5.09 2.61
N PHE A 45 9.90 -5.60 3.14
CA PHE A 45 9.58 -5.74 4.55
C PHE A 45 9.91 -7.15 5.04
N ALA A 46 10.26 -7.29 6.32
CA ALA A 46 10.54 -8.60 6.91
C ALA A 46 9.29 -9.49 7.01
N THR A 47 8.11 -8.89 7.23
CA THR A 47 6.83 -9.60 7.41
C THR A 47 5.72 -8.98 6.56
N ASP A 48 4.69 -9.78 6.29
CA ASP A 48 3.44 -9.36 5.67
C ASP A 48 2.76 -8.24 6.48
N LYS A 49 2.70 -8.39 7.80
CA LYS A 49 2.09 -7.40 8.70
C LYS A 49 2.78 -6.04 8.62
N ASP A 50 4.11 -6.02 8.54
CA ASP A 50 4.85 -4.77 8.37
C ASP A 50 4.59 -4.13 7.01
N ALA A 51 4.57 -4.93 5.94
CA ALA A 51 4.23 -4.46 4.60
C ALA A 51 2.81 -3.88 4.55
N ILE A 52 1.84 -4.57 5.14
CA ILE A 52 0.45 -4.13 5.23
C ILE A 52 0.35 -2.80 5.98
N ARG A 53 0.95 -2.71 7.18
CA ARG A 53 0.93 -1.49 7.99
C ARG A 53 1.51 -0.30 7.22
N ALA A 54 2.68 -0.47 6.61
CA ALA A 54 3.31 0.59 5.83
C ALA A 54 2.46 1.02 4.62
N ALA A 55 1.76 0.08 3.98
CA ALA A 55 0.88 0.38 2.86
C ALA A 55 -0.32 1.22 3.31
N PHE A 56 -0.93 0.90 4.45
CA PHE A 56 -2.04 1.67 5.01
C PHE A 56 -1.59 3.07 5.46
N GLU A 57 -0.47 3.19 6.17
CA GLU A 57 0.09 4.49 6.58
C GLU A 57 0.32 5.39 5.35
N ARG A 58 0.85 4.81 4.27
CA ARG A 58 1.06 5.52 3.01
C ARG A 58 -0.25 5.86 2.32
N GLY A 59 -1.23 4.95 2.30
CA GLY A 59 -2.54 5.19 1.71
C GLY A 59 -3.29 6.33 2.41
N GLU A 60 -3.26 6.36 3.75
CA GLU A 60 -3.82 7.44 4.55
C GLU A 60 -3.09 8.77 4.32
N ALA A 61 -1.76 8.77 4.27
CA ALA A 61 -0.99 9.97 3.96
C ALA A 61 -1.33 10.54 2.57
N GLU A 62 -1.48 9.69 1.57
CA GLU A 62 -1.88 10.11 0.21
C GLU A 62 -3.32 10.63 0.16
N ARG A 63 -4.25 9.99 0.87
CA ARG A 63 -5.62 10.49 1.03
C ARG A 63 -5.63 11.89 1.63
N GLN A 64 -4.92 12.10 2.74
CA GLN A 64 -4.85 13.39 3.41
C GLN A 64 -4.25 14.48 2.50
N LYS A 65 -3.19 14.17 1.76
CA LYS A 65 -2.61 15.09 0.77
C LYS A 65 -3.62 15.49 -0.31
N ARG A 66 -4.44 14.55 -0.78
CA ARG A 66 -5.49 14.82 -1.79
C ARG A 66 -6.61 15.68 -1.21
N GLN A 67 -7.08 15.38 0.00
CA GLN A 67 -8.09 16.18 0.70
C GLN A 67 -7.61 17.62 0.90
N ALA A 68 -6.37 17.80 1.37
CA ALA A 68 -5.76 19.12 1.55
C ALA A 68 -5.65 19.91 0.24
N LYS A 69 -5.38 19.24 -0.89
CA LYS A 69 -5.37 19.89 -2.23
C LYS A 69 -6.78 20.25 -2.72
N SER A 70 -7.80 19.43 -2.42
CA SER A 70 -9.18 19.69 -2.86
C SER A 70 -9.89 20.81 -2.10
N SER A 71 -9.46 21.10 -0.87
CA SER A 71 -10.09 22.14 -0.02
C SER A 71 -9.52 23.55 -0.22
N GLY A 72 -8.54 23.72 -1.11
CA GLY A 72 -7.83 24.98 -1.32
C GLY A 72 -7.96 25.58 -2.72
N ALA A 73 -8.91 25.13 -3.54
CA ALA A 73 -9.15 25.62 -4.90
C ALA A 73 -10.44 26.45 -5.00
#